data_AF-A0A0F5FRI9-F1
#
_entry.id   AF-A0A0F5FRI9-F1
#
_cell.length_a   1.000
_cell.length_b   1.000
_cell.length_c   1.000
_cell.angle_alpha   90.00
_cell.angle_beta   90.00
_cell.angle_gamma   90.00
#
_symmetry.space_group_name_H-M   'P 1'
#
loop_
_entity.id
_entity.type
_entity.pdbx_description
1 polymer ?
#
loop_
_entity_poly.entity_id
_entity_poly.type
_entity_poly.pdbx_seq_one_letter_code
_entity_poly.pdbx_strand_id
1 'polypeptide(L)'
;MPFSAIVSAGTRGLVAGLAGLALAGCSMGSMFGGGGASTADVNLVNATPSQQQIAQAQASAMPAIATECPPIRVRNGGEAMFRYAGGQVNPNQLQYQGVIDEVTRNCTVSNGQIRVNMGASGRVLLGPAGSQTSVTAPVRFAVERDGQAVFTEKYNLSVPITGQSGQFVQVVENVSIPYVGGESITIWVGFDTRS
;
A
#
# COMPACT_ATOMS: atom_id res chain seq x y z
N MET A 1 24.82 -18.71 45.69
CA MET A 1 25.39 -17.37 45.94
C MET A 1 24.50 -16.35 45.24
N PRO A 2 23.53 -15.74 45.93
CA PRO A 2 22.65 -14.71 45.37
C PRO A 2 23.25 -13.33 45.61
N PHE A 3 23.36 -12.50 44.57
CA PHE A 3 23.78 -11.10 44.71
C PHE A 3 22.58 -10.16 44.62
N SER A 4 22.58 -9.23 45.56
CA SER A 4 21.49 -8.41 46.04
C SER A 4 20.93 -7.37 45.06
N ALA A 5 19.68 -7.00 45.34
CA ALA A 5 19.02 -5.77 44.90
C ALA A 5 19.72 -4.51 45.46
N ILE A 6 19.65 -3.42 44.70
CA ILE A 6 19.76 -2.05 45.23
C ILE A 6 18.58 -1.25 44.69
N VAL A 7 17.66 -0.93 45.60
CA VAL A 7 16.63 0.09 45.49
C VAL A 7 17.27 1.42 45.94
N SER A 8 17.11 2.49 45.16
CA SER A 8 17.36 3.85 45.65
C SER A 8 16.12 4.73 45.42
N ALA A 9 15.81 5.48 46.47
CA ALA A 9 14.63 6.31 46.64
C ALA A 9 15.02 7.80 46.66
N GLY A 10 14.04 8.67 46.39
CA GLY A 10 14.07 10.11 46.66
C GLY A 10 14.57 10.94 45.46
N THR A 11 13.99 12.09 45.11
CA THR A 11 13.33 13.06 45.97
C THR A 11 12.45 13.99 45.11
N ARG A 12 11.38 14.49 45.75
CA ARG A 12 10.46 15.54 45.32
C ARG A 12 11.17 16.79 44.79
N GLY A 13 10.68 17.36 43.69
CA GLY A 13 11.02 18.70 43.22
C GLY A 13 9.89 19.25 42.37
N LEU A 14 9.07 20.11 42.96
CA LEU A 14 7.96 20.83 42.34
C LEU A 14 8.51 22.20 41.92
N VAL A 15 8.65 22.47 40.62
CA VAL A 15 8.95 23.82 40.10
C VAL A 15 8.13 24.05 38.84
N ALA A 16 7.18 24.99 38.97
CA ALA A 16 6.48 25.61 37.87
C ALA A 16 7.40 26.61 37.16
N GLY A 17 7.37 26.65 35.83
CA GLY A 17 8.10 27.62 35.03
C GLY A 17 7.62 27.62 33.58
N LEU A 18 7.02 28.75 33.19
CA LEU A 18 6.43 29.04 31.88
C LEU A 18 7.49 29.33 30.79
N ALA A 19 7.11 28.97 29.56
CA ALA A 19 7.38 29.66 28.29
C ALA A 19 8.79 29.64 27.66
N GLY A 20 8.82 29.32 26.35
CA GLY A 20 9.92 29.69 25.45
C GLY A 20 10.13 28.74 24.26
N LEU A 21 9.31 28.85 23.20
CA LEU A 21 9.62 28.31 21.87
C LEU A 21 10.75 29.11 21.23
N ALA A 22 11.80 28.44 20.75
CA ALA A 22 12.65 28.91 19.65
C ALA A 22 13.48 27.74 19.07
N LEU A 23 12.90 26.96 18.15
CA LEU A 23 13.69 26.10 17.26
C LEU A 23 14.20 26.95 16.09
N ALA A 24 15.44 27.45 16.22
CA ALA A 24 16.20 27.96 15.10
C ALA A 24 16.82 26.77 14.34
N GLY A 25 16.24 26.41 13.21
CA GLY A 25 16.85 25.51 12.24
C GLY A 25 17.94 26.23 11.46
N CYS A 26 19.19 25.86 11.71
CA CYS A 26 20.32 26.15 10.83
C CYS A 26 20.34 25.12 9.70
N SER A 27 20.24 25.55 8.45
CA SER A 27 20.75 24.79 7.30
C SER A 27 21.22 25.78 6.24
N MET A 28 22.54 25.96 6.23
CA MET A 28 23.32 26.67 5.21
C MET A 28 23.25 25.94 3.87
N GLY A 29 23.23 26.71 2.79
CA GLY A 29 23.37 26.18 1.43
C GLY A 29 23.31 27.24 0.35
N SER A 30 24.06 28.33 0.50
CA SER A 30 24.33 29.27 -0.60
C SER A 30 25.53 28.74 -1.38
N MET A 31 25.36 28.41 -2.67
CA MET A 31 26.46 28.23 -3.62
C MET A 31 26.12 28.88 -4.98
N PHE A 32 26.52 30.15 -5.06
CA PHE A 32 27.07 30.95 -6.16
C PHE A 32 27.14 30.41 -7.62
N GLY A 33 26.70 31.25 -8.57
CA GLY A 33 27.31 31.45 -9.91
C GLY A 33 26.33 31.45 -11.09
N GLY A 34 26.05 32.53 -11.82
CA GLY A 34 26.53 33.90 -11.76
C GLY A 34 25.90 34.78 -12.86
N GLY A 35 26.04 36.10 -12.70
CA GLY A 35 26.06 37.07 -13.80
C GLY A 35 24.78 37.86 -14.08
N GLY A 36 24.73 39.10 -13.56
CA GLY A 36 24.15 40.21 -14.33
C GLY A 36 22.98 40.97 -13.70
N ALA A 37 23.31 42.03 -12.98
CA ALA A 37 22.59 43.31 -12.90
C ALA A 37 21.10 43.30 -12.54
N SER A 38 20.78 43.76 -11.31
CA SER A 38 19.86 44.87 -11.01
C SER A 38 19.77 45.05 -9.49
N THR A 39 20.02 46.27 -9.04
CA THR A 39 19.88 46.76 -7.67
C THR A 39 18.49 46.47 -7.09
N ALA A 40 18.49 46.11 -5.81
CA ALA A 40 17.38 45.59 -5.03
C ALA A 40 16.34 46.64 -4.63
N ASP A 41 15.08 46.22 -4.60
CA ASP A 41 14.07 46.68 -3.65
C ASP A 41 13.12 45.51 -3.36
N VAL A 42 13.50 44.64 -2.42
CA VAL A 42 12.63 43.58 -1.90
C VAL A 42 12.15 43.99 -0.52
N ASN A 43 10.98 44.61 -0.48
CA ASN A 43 10.27 44.96 0.74
C ASN A 43 9.45 43.74 1.20
N LEU A 44 10.00 42.90 2.09
CA LEU A 44 9.33 41.73 2.67
C LEU A 44 8.47 42.10 3.89
N VAL A 45 7.55 43.04 3.74
CA VAL A 45 6.51 43.29 4.76
C VAL A 45 5.19 42.75 4.24
N ASN A 46 4.75 41.64 4.85
CA ASN A 46 3.39 41.10 4.80
C ASN A 46 2.95 40.43 3.47
N ALA A 47 3.62 39.34 3.08
CA ALA A 47 3.09 38.40 2.10
C ALA A 47 2.12 37.41 2.78
N THR A 48 0.90 37.86 3.07
CA THR A 48 -0.21 36.91 3.23
C THR A 48 -0.50 36.36 1.83
N PRO A 49 -0.37 35.04 1.58
CA PRO A 49 -0.64 34.50 0.25
C PRO A 49 -2.08 34.83 -0.11
N SER A 50 -2.26 35.49 -1.25
CA SER A 50 -3.58 35.76 -1.81
C SER A 50 -4.28 34.42 -2.09
N GLN A 51 -5.60 34.35 -1.91
CA GLN A 51 -6.37 33.11 -2.18
C GLN A 51 -6.13 32.55 -3.60
N GLN A 52 -5.70 33.40 -4.53
CA GLN A 52 -5.34 33.02 -5.89
C GLN A 52 -4.06 32.15 -5.98
N GLN A 53 -3.09 32.33 -5.09
CA GLN A 53 -1.87 31.51 -5.06
C GLN A 53 -2.11 30.14 -4.40
N ILE A 54 -3.08 30.05 -3.48
CA ILE A 54 -3.54 28.77 -2.90
C ILE A 54 -4.34 27.98 -3.94
N ALA A 55 -5.16 28.66 -4.76
CA ALA A 55 -5.89 28.03 -5.86
C ALA A 55 -4.97 27.47 -6.96
N GLN A 56 -3.84 28.13 -7.24
CA GLN A 56 -2.84 27.63 -8.20
C GLN A 56 -2.01 26.47 -7.64
N ALA A 57 -1.74 26.43 -6.34
CA ALA A 57 -1.12 25.26 -5.69
C ALA A 57 -2.07 24.04 -5.60
N GLN A 58 -3.39 24.28 -5.61
CA GLN A 58 -4.42 23.23 -5.77
C GLN A 58 -4.66 22.83 -7.23
N ALA A 59 -4.19 23.59 -8.22
CA ALA A 59 -4.18 23.15 -9.62
C ALA A 59 -3.06 22.13 -9.90
N SER A 60 -2.08 22.03 -9.00
CA SER A 60 -1.15 20.89 -8.88
C SER A 60 -1.67 19.77 -7.97
N ALA A 61 -2.95 19.80 -7.57
CA ALA A 61 -3.60 18.61 -7.02
C ALA A 61 -3.52 17.52 -8.09
N MET A 62 -2.99 16.36 -7.68
CA MET A 62 -2.81 15.16 -8.49
C MET A 62 -3.94 15.02 -9.52
N PRO A 63 -3.62 15.00 -10.83
CA PRO A 63 -4.61 15.13 -11.88
C PRO A 63 -5.65 14.01 -11.79
N ALA A 64 -6.81 14.24 -12.42
CA ALA A 64 -7.98 13.35 -12.55
C ALA A 64 -7.71 11.88 -12.98
N ILE A 65 -6.45 11.44 -13.07
CA ILE A 65 -5.96 10.08 -13.24
C ILE A 65 -6.48 9.15 -12.10
N ALA A 66 -6.64 9.65 -10.88
CA ALA A 66 -7.23 8.89 -9.78
C ALA A 66 -8.74 8.62 -9.97
N THR A 67 -9.45 9.45 -10.75
CA THR A 67 -10.87 9.26 -11.08
C THR A 67 -11.08 8.24 -12.19
N GLU A 68 -10.06 7.93 -13.00
CA GLU A 68 -10.18 7.04 -14.15
C GLU A 68 -9.68 5.61 -13.89
N CYS A 69 -8.75 5.42 -12.95
CA CYS A 69 -8.24 4.09 -12.64
C CYS A 69 -9.16 3.36 -11.64
N PRO A 70 -9.88 2.29 -12.06
CA PRO A 70 -10.89 1.64 -11.23
C PRO A 70 -10.32 1.12 -9.90
N PRO A 71 -11.05 1.19 -8.77
CA PRO A 71 -10.58 0.66 -7.50
C PRO A 71 -10.16 -0.81 -7.60
N ILE A 72 -9.00 -1.15 -7.03
CA ILE A 72 -8.58 -2.54 -6.77
C ILE A 72 -8.87 -2.90 -5.33
N ARG A 73 -9.55 -4.02 -5.13
CA ARG A 73 -9.98 -4.50 -3.81
C ARG A 73 -9.73 -5.99 -3.67
N VAL A 74 -9.43 -6.41 -2.46
CA VAL A 74 -9.40 -7.84 -2.12
C VAL A 74 -10.84 -8.33 -1.96
N ARG A 75 -11.20 -9.43 -2.63
CA ARG A 75 -12.52 -10.03 -2.55
C ARG A 75 -12.71 -10.64 -1.16
N ASN A 76 -13.87 -10.39 -0.56
CA ASN A 76 -14.20 -10.90 0.77
C ASN A 76 -14.15 -12.45 0.79
N GLY A 77 -13.46 -13.00 1.79
CA GLY A 77 -13.18 -14.43 1.91
C GLY A 77 -12.04 -14.92 1.01
N GLY A 78 -11.40 -14.02 0.26
CA GLY A 78 -10.25 -14.28 -0.60
C GLY A 78 -8.96 -13.62 -0.11
N GLU A 79 -8.99 -12.90 1.00
CA GLU A 79 -7.82 -12.25 1.61
C GLU A 79 -6.79 -13.24 2.15
N ALA A 80 -7.28 -14.39 2.61
CA ALA A 80 -6.47 -15.45 3.16
C ALA A 80 -6.96 -16.81 2.67
N MET A 81 -6.03 -17.75 2.54
CA MET A 81 -6.32 -19.16 2.29
C MET A 81 -5.75 -20.00 3.41
N PHE A 82 -6.47 -21.04 3.80
CA PHE A 82 -6.01 -21.98 4.82
C PHE A 82 -6.11 -23.41 4.28
N ARG A 83 -5.21 -24.29 4.73
CA ARG A 83 -5.35 -25.74 4.61
C ARG A 83 -5.08 -26.41 5.94
N TYR A 84 -6.00 -27.28 6.32
CA TYR A 84 -5.92 -28.08 7.54
C TYR A 84 -5.76 -29.55 7.18
N ALA A 85 -4.94 -30.27 7.96
CA ALA A 85 -4.85 -31.71 7.88
C ALA A 85 -6.19 -32.34 8.32
N GLY A 86 -6.72 -33.29 7.55
CA GLY A 86 -7.96 -33.98 7.90
C GLY A 86 -9.26 -33.17 7.71
N GLY A 87 -9.20 -31.99 7.11
CA GLY A 87 -10.38 -31.22 6.69
C GLY A 87 -11.18 -30.53 7.80
N GLN A 88 -10.75 -30.64 9.06
CA GLN A 88 -11.36 -29.93 10.20
C GLN A 88 -10.61 -28.63 10.49
N VAL A 89 -11.33 -27.57 10.86
CA VAL A 89 -10.73 -26.29 11.26
C VAL A 89 -10.15 -26.42 12.67
N ASN A 90 -8.88 -26.79 12.75
CA ASN A 90 -8.13 -26.90 14.01
C ASN A 90 -6.75 -26.23 13.86
N PRO A 91 -6.41 -25.21 14.67
CA PRO A 91 -5.12 -24.51 14.56
C PRO A 91 -3.90 -25.43 14.64
N ASN A 92 -3.96 -26.51 15.42
CA ASN A 92 -2.86 -27.48 15.54
C ASN A 92 -2.69 -28.34 14.29
N GLN A 93 -3.73 -28.42 13.45
CA GLN A 93 -3.73 -29.15 12.18
C GLN A 93 -3.51 -28.23 10.98
N LEU A 94 -3.24 -26.93 11.19
CA LEU A 94 -2.95 -26.01 10.10
C LEU A 94 -1.65 -26.43 9.40
N GLN A 95 -1.77 -26.76 8.11
CA GLN A 95 -0.62 -27.08 7.27
C GLN A 95 0.03 -25.80 6.75
N TYR A 96 -0.77 -24.91 6.18
CA TYR A 96 -0.30 -23.62 5.72
C TYR A 96 -1.43 -22.59 5.69
N GLN A 97 -1.04 -21.32 5.76
CA GLN A 97 -1.88 -20.17 5.51
C GLN A 97 -1.24 -19.28 4.45
N GLY A 98 -2.03 -18.82 3.48
CA GLY A 98 -1.63 -17.78 2.53
C GLY A 98 -2.35 -16.48 2.86
N VAL A 99 -1.66 -15.35 2.70
CA VAL A 99 -2.22 -14.00 2.93
C VAL A 99 -1.78 -13.10 1.78
N ILE A 100 -2.72 -12.30 1.27
CA ILE A 100 -2.42 -11.21 0.34
C ILE A 100 -1.95 -10.01 1.16
N ASP A 101 -0.76 -9.51 0.86
CA ASP A 101 -0.16 -8.39 1.58
C ASP A 101 -0.48 -7.06 0.89
N GLU A 102 -0.29 -7.01 -0.43
CA GLU A 102 -0.47 -5.78 -1.19
C GLU A 102 -1.14 -6.08 -2.54
N VAL A 103 -1.98 -5.15 -2.97
CA VAL A 103 -2.58 -5.14 -4.29
C VAL A 103 -2.32 -3.78 -4.94
N THR A 104 -1.90 -3.81 -6.19
CA THR A 104 -1.51 -2.59 -6.92
C THR A 104 -2.21 -2.54 -8.26
N ARG A 105 -2.40 -1.32 -8.76
CA ARG A 105 -2.96 -1.09 -10.08
C ARG A 105 -2.27 0.08 -10.76
N ASN A 106 -2.06 -0.05 -12.05
CA ASN A 106 -1.64 1.03 -12.93
C ASN A 106 -2.60 1.05 -14.14
N CYS A 107 -3.20 2.20 -14.42
CA CYS A 107 -4.13 2.35 -15.52
C CYS A 107 -3.67 3.43 -16.49
N THR A 108 -3.91 3.20 -17.76
CA THR A 108 -3.81 4.22 -18.82
C THR A 108 -5.11 4.26 -19.59
N VAL A 109 -5.61 5.47 -19.84
CA VAL A 109 -6.87 5.66 -20.58
C VAL A 109 -6.57 6.25 -21.94
N SER A 110 -7.10 5.62 -22.99
CA SER A 110 -6.94 6.08 -24.36
C SER A 110 -8.06 5.53 -25.23
N ASN A 111 -8.60 6.37 -26.13
CA ASN A 111 -9.58 5.96 -27.15
C ASN A 111 -10.82 5.23 -26.60
N GLY A 112 -11.35 5.66 -25.44
CA GLY A 112 -12.51 5.00 -24.81
C GLY A 112 -12.20 3.61 -24.25
N GLN A 113 -10.92 3.31 -23.98
CA GLN A 113 -10.49 2.08 -23.30
C GLN A 113 -9.57 2.42 -22.13
N ILE A 114 -9.73 1.67 -21.04
CA ILE A 114 -8.82 1.65 -19.90
C ILE A 114 -7.95 0.41 -20.05
N ARG A 115 -6.64 0.59 -20.19
CA ARG A 115 -5.65 -0.49 -20.07
C ARG A 115 -5.16 -0.54 -18.63
N VAL A 116 -5.31 -1.69 -17.98
CA VAL A 116 -4.94 -1.88 -16.58
C VAL A 116 -3.86 -2.96 -16.47
N ASN A 117 -2.82 -2.62 -15.71
CA ASN A 117 -1.87 -3.57 -15.15
C ASN A 117 -2.20 -3.74 -13.66
N MET A 118 -2.46 -4.97 -13.23
CA MET A 118 -2.92 -5.31 -11.88
C MET A 118 -1.89 -6.21 -11.23
N GLY A 119 -1.47 -5.88 -10.01
CA GLY A 119 -0.51 -6.64 -9.24
C GLY A 119 -1.10 -7.14 -7.94
N ALA A 120 -0.65 -8.31 -7.51
CA ALA A 120 -0.89 -8.80 -6.16
C ALA A 120 0.37 -9.48 -5.64
N SER A 121 0.72 -9.18 -4.39
CA SER A 121 1.81 -9.82 -3.68
C SER A 121 1.29 -10.39 -2.36
N GLY A 122 1.99 -11.39 -1.87
CA GLY A 122 1.65 -11.99 -0.60
C GLY A 122 2.65 -13.04 -0.19
N ARG A 123 2.28 -13.77 0.85
CA ARG A 123 3.12 -14.83 1.41
C ARG A 123 2.30 -16.04 1.81
N VAL A 124 2.97 -17.18 1.83
CA VAL A 124 2.51 -18.43 2.42
C VAL A 124 3.36 -18.71 3.65
N LEU A 125 2.70 -19.05 4.74
CA LEU A 125 3.30 -19.40 6.02
C LEU A 125 2.95 -20.85 6.33
N LEU A 126 3.93 -21.64 6.75
CA LEU A 126 3.67 -22.98 7.26
C LEU A 126 3.02 -22.90 8.65
N GLY A 127 2.06 -23.78 8.88
CA GLY A 127 1.46 -23.97 10.21
C GLY A 127 2.16 -25.11 10.98
N PRO A 128 1.73 -25.40 12.21
CA PRO A 128 2.35 -26.43 13.06
C PRO A 128 2.36 -27.84 12.46
N ALA A 129 1.40 -28.14 11.59
CA ALA A 129 1.30 -29.42 10.88
C ALA A 129 1.87 -29.34 9.45
N GLY A 130 2.54 -28.24 9.09
CA GLY A 130 3.09 -27.97 7.77
C GLY A 130 4.55 -28.43 7.63
N SER A 131 4.84 -29.14 6.54
CA SER A 131 6.20 -29.54 6.17
C SER A 131 6.46 -29.43 4.66
N GLN A 132 5.60 -28.70 3.95
CA GLN A 132 5.68 -28.55 2.49
C GLN A 132 6.88 -27.70 2.09
N THR A 133 7.59 -28.11 1.04
CA THR A 133 8.69 -27.34 0.43
C THR A 133 8.20 -26.36 -0.65
N SER A 134 6.97 -26.55 -1.16
CA SER A 134 6.27 -25.61 -2.03
C SER A 134 4.76 -25.72 -1.81
N VAL A 135 4.07 -24.59 -1.96
CA VAL A 135 2.60 -24.50 -1.87
C VAL A 135 2.05 -23.79 -3.10
N THR A 136 0.97 -24.31 -3.67
CA THR A 136 0.27 -23.63 -4.75
C THR A 136 -0.69 -22.58 -4.20
N ALA A 137 -0.49 -21.32 -4.57
CA ALA A 137 -1.36 -20.19 -4.26
C ALA A 137 -2.23 -19.85 -5.47
N PRO A 138 -3.53 -20.23 -5.48
CA PRO A 138 -4.46 -19.88 -6.56
C PRO A 138 -4.94 -18.43 -6.38
N VAL A 139 -4.43 -17.49 -7.14
CA VAL A 139 -4.85 -16.08 -7.11
C VAL A 139 -5.74 -15.80 -8.32
N ARG A 140 -6.93 -15.23 -8.10
CA ARG A 140 -7.84 -14.82 -9.16
C ARG A 140 -7.92 -13.30 -9.25
N PHE A 141 -7.78 -12.79 -10.46
CA PHE A 141 -8.07 -11.40 -10.81
C PHE A 141 -9.40 -11.37 -11.55
N ALA A 142 -10.26 -10.43 -11.22
CA ALA A 142 -11.50 -10.18 -11.95
C ALA A 142 -11.74 -8.68 -12.08
N VAL A 143 -12.34 -8.27 -13.18
CA VAL A 143 -12.84 -6.90 -13.37
C VAL A 143 -14.34 -7.00 -13.50
N GLU A 144 -15.04 -6.26 -12.65
CA GLU A 144 -16.49 -6.09 -12.70
C GLU A 144 -16.84 -4.70 -13.21
N ARG A 145 -17.87 -4.63 -14.05
CA ARG A 145 -18.51 -3.41 -14.55
C ARG A 145 -19.98 -3.50 -14.22
N ASP A 146 -20.48 -2.55 -13.43
CA ASP A 146 -21.88 -2.51 -12.99
C ASP A 146 -22.36 -3.85 -12.39
N GLY A 147 -21.45 -4.51 -11.66
CA GLY A 147 -21.68 -5.82 -11.03
C GLY A 147 -21.52 -7.03 -11.95
N GLN A 148 -21.19 -6.86 -13.24
CA GLN A 148 -20.95 -7.95 -14.18
C GLN A 148 -19.46 -8.15 -14.44
N ALA A 149 -18.98 -9.40 -14.35
CA ALA A 149 -17.58 -9.71 -14.63
C ALA A 149 -17.29 -9.59 -16.14
N VAL A 150 -16.40 -8.66 -16.50
CA VAL A 150 -15.92 -8.45 -17.88
C VAL A 150 -14.55 -9.09 -18.13
N PHE A 151 -13.82 -9.40 -17.06
CA PHE A 151 -12.56 -10.14 -17.09
C PHE A 151 -12.49 -11.04 -15.85
N THR A 152 -11.99 -12.26 -16.01
CA THR A 152 -11.70 -13.16 -14.88
C THR A 152 -10.62 -14.16 -15.27
N GLU A 153 -9.54 -14.20 -14.52
CA GLU A 153 -8.46 -15.16 -14.73
C GLU A 153 -7.90 -15.66 -13.41
N LYS A 154 -7.55 -16.95 -13.38
CA LYS A 154 -6.98 -17.63 -12.22
C LYS A 154 -5.54 -18.03 -12.52
N TYR A 155 -4.65 -17.68 -11.60
CA TYR A 155 -3.22 -17.95 -11.65
C TYR A 155 -2.84 -18.88 -10.49
N ASN A 156 -2.30 -20.06 -10.80
CA ASN A 156 -1.82 -21.01 -9.79
C ASN A 156 -0.31 -20.82 -9.59
N LEU A 157 0.07 -20.04 -8.59
CA LEU A 157 1.47 -19.71 -8.31
C LEU A 157 2.11 -20.81 -7.49
N SER A 158 3.20 -21.40 -7.96
CA SER A 158 4.02 -22.30 -7.15
C SER A 158 4.92 -21.46 -6.23
N VAL A 159 4.65 -21.50 -4.93
CA VAL A 159 5.35 -20.69 -3.93
C VAL A 159 6.36 -21.57 -3.21
N PRO A 160 7.67 -21.46 -3.50
CA PRO A 160 8.68 -22.19 -2.77
C PRO A 160 8.75 -21.69 -1.32
N ILE A 161 8.89 -22.62 -0.38
CA ILE A 161 8.99 -22.31 1.05
C ILE A 161 10.44 -22.44 1.49
N THR A 162 10.96 -21.37 2.11
CA THR A 162 12.28 -21.33 2.75
C THR A 162 12.11 -21.07 4.24
N GLY A 163 12.54 -22.03 5.07
CA GLY A 163 12.33 -21.99 6.51
C GLY A 163 10.87 -22.25 6.88
N GLN A 164 10.10 -21.18 7.13
CA GLN A 164 8.68 -21.25 7.54
C GLN A 164 7.76 -20.38 6.67
N SER A 165 8.29 -19.74 5.63
CA SER A 165 7.54 -18.83 4.77
C SER A 165 8.02 -18.85 3.33
N GLY A 166 7.14 -18.53 2.39
CA GLY A 166 7.46 -18.21 1.00
C GLY A 166 6.68 -17.00 0.54
N GLN A 167 7.16 -16.29 -0.47
CA GLN A 167 6.52 -15.09 -1.02
C GLN A 167 6.12 -15.32 -2.48
N PHE A 168 5.07 -14.64 -2.91
CA PHE A 168 4.63 -14.66 -4.30
C PHE A 168 4.29 -13.25 -4.77
N VAL A 169 4.45 -13.05 -6.08
CA VAL A 169 4.01 -11.85 -6.78
C VAL A 169 3.40 -12.30 -8.11
N GLN A 170 2.23 -11.79 -8.43
CA GLN A 170 1.62 -11.95 -9.74
C GLN A 170 1.23 -10.59 -10.29
N VAL A 171 1.63 -10.33 -11.53
CA VAL A 171 1.22 -9.15 -12.29
C VAL A 171 0.46 -9.61 -13.53
N VAL A 172 -0.69 -9.01 -13.78
CA VAL A 172 -1.50 -9.21 -14.97
C VAL A 172 -1.44 -7.91 -15.76
N GLU A 173 -0.92 -7.98 -16.98
CA GLU A 173 -0.66 -6.81 -17.80
C GLU A 173 -1.66 -6.68 -18.95
N ASN A 174 -1.83 -5.46 -19.43
CA ASN A 174 -2.55 -5.15 -20.66
C ASN A 174 -4.03 -5.58 -20.67
N VAL A 175 -4.69 -5.59 -19.53
CA VAL A 175 -6.15 -5.86 -19.46
C VAL A 175 -6.90 -4.66 -20.00
N SER A 176 -7.57 -4.82 -21.15
CA SER A 176 -8.34 -3.76 -21.80
C SER A 176 -9.81 -3.81 -21.38
N ILE A 177 -10.32 -2.68 -20.89
CA ILE A 177 -11.68 -2.52 -20.42
C ILE A 177 -12.30 -1.36 -21.21
N PRO A 178 -13.34 -1.58 -22.04
CA PRO A 178 -14.07 -0.50 -22.68
C PRO A 178 -14.62 0.49 -21.63
N TYR A 179 -14.56 1.79 -21.86
CA TYR A 179 -15.10 2.77 -20.92
C TYR A 179 -15.86 3.84 -21.67
N VAL A 180 -17.17 3.90 -21.44
CA VAL A 180 -18.07 4.87 -22.07
C VAL A 180 -18.50 6.00 -21.12
N GLY A 181 -18.02 5.97 -19.88
CA GLY A 181 -18.38 6.92 -18.82
C GLY A 181 -19.63 6.51 -18.06
N GLY A 182 -19.65 6.79 -16.74
CA GLY A 182 -20.79 6.52 -15.86
C GLY A 182 -20.90 5.09 -15.32
N GLU A 183 -20.08 4.16 -15.83
CA GLU A 183 -20.00 2.77 -15.37
C GLU A 183 -19.21 2.68 -14.05
N SER A 184 -19.67 1.84 -13.12
CA SER A 184 -18.93 1.49 -11.92
C SER A 184 -18.03 0.28 -12.19
N ILE A 185 -16.74 0.53 -12.39
CA ILE A 185 -15.75 -0.52 -12.62
C ILE A 185 -15.01 -0.81 -11.30
N THR A 186 -14.85 -2.09 -10.95
CA THR A 186 -14.06 -2.51 -9.78
C THR A 186 -13.20 -3.71 -10.14
N ILE A 187 -11.93 -3.66 -9.75
CA ILE A 187 -10.98 -4.76 -9.86
C ILE A 187 -11.01 -5.54 -8.55
N TRP A 188 -11.16 -6.85 -8.67
CA TRP A 188 -11.14 -7.80 -7.57
C TRP A 188 -9.94 -8.70 -7.66
N VAL A 189 -9.29 -8.92 -6.51
CA VAL A 189 -8.23 -9.91 -6.34
C VAL A 189 -8.55 -10.79 -5.15
N GLY A 190 -8.26 -12.08 -5.21
CA GLY A 190 -8.37 -12.94 -4.04
C GLY A 190 -7.85 -14.33 -4.29
N PHE A 191 -7.63 -15.08 -3.21
CA PHE A 191 -7.42 -16.52 -3.33
C PHE A 191 -8.68 -17.22 -3.81
N ASP A 192 -8.51 -18.10 -4.80
CA ASP A 192 -9.57 -18.93 -5.35
C ASP A 192 -9.35 -20.40 -4.95
N THR A 193 -9.71 -20.70 -3.71
CA THR A 193 -9.53 -22.02 -3.11
C THR A 193 -10.64 -23.01 -3.46
N ARG A 194 -11.70 -22.57 -4.16
CA ARG A 194 -12.74 -23.45 -4.68
C ARG A 194 -12.26 -23.99 -6.03
N SER A 195 -12.35 -25.31 -6.19
CA SER A 195 -12.09 -26.01 -7.44
C SER A 195 -13.38 -26.19 -8.22
#